data_AF-A0A359M3H2-F1
#
_entry.id   AF-A0A359M3H2-F1
#
_cell.length_a   1.000
_cell.length_b   1.000
_cell.length_c   1.000
_cell.angle_alpha   90.00
_cell.angle_beta   90.00
_cell.angle_gamma   90.00
#
_symmetry.space_group_name_H-M   'P 1'
#
loop_
_entity.id
_entity.type
_entity.pdbx_description
1 polymer ?
#
loop_
_entity_poly.entity_id
_entity_poly.type
_entity_poly.pdbx_seq_one_letter_code
_entity_poly.pdbx_strand_id
1 'polypeptide(L)'
;MTATGKQDKGTVTINPEECKGCALCVDVCTQKGLHLAGYLNHNGYHPAVYQGHGCNGCGLCFYVCPEPGAIVVYKRAANPRPKAVPVPTPA
;
A
#
# COMPACT_ATOMS: atom_id res chain seq x y z
N MET A 1 -25.77 4.56 8.98
CA MET A 1 -24.55 3.73 8.92
C MET A 1 -23.41 4.59 8.39
N THR A 2 -22.79 5.40 9.25
CA THR A 2 -21.66 6.24 8.87
C THR A 2 -20.39 5.41 9.00
N ALA A 3 -19.89 4.89 7.87
CA ALA A 3 -18.55 4.36 7.81
C ALA A 3 -17.58 5.53 8.04
N THR A 4 -16.96 5.59 9.22
CA THR A 4 -15.76 6.40 9.44
C THR A 4 -14.63 5.74 8.63
N GLY A 5 -14.64 5.96 7.32
CA GLY A 5 -13.66 5.43 6.38
C GLY A 5 -12.28 5.98 6.72
N LYS A 6 -11.42 5.12 7.25
CA LYS A 6 -10.02 5.44 7.49
C LYS A 6 -9.39 5.81 6.15
N GLN A 7 -8.96 7.06 5.99
CA GLN A 7 -8.33 7.54 4.76
C GLN A 7 -7.04 6.80 4.47
N ASP A 8 -6.80 6.53 3.18
CA ASP A 8 -5.54 5.94 2.72
C ASP A 8 -4.37 6.87 3.04
N LYS A 9 -3.33 6.28 3.62
CA LYS A 9 -2.10 6.97 4.02
C LYS A 9 -0.98 6.74 3.00
N GLY A 10 -1.23 5.94 1.98
CA GLY A 10 -0.30 5.71 0.88
C GLY A 10 -0.98 5.07 -0.32
N THR A 11 -0.16 4.80 -1.33
CA THR A 11 -0.53 4.02 -2.51
C THR A 11 0.67 3.21 -2.98
N VAL A 12 0.45 2.21 -3.83
CA VAL A 12 1.48 1.33 -4.37
C VAL A 12 1.32 1.25 -5.88
N THR A 13 2.43 1.36 -6.60
CA THR A 13 2.51 1.09 -8.04
C THR A 13 3.36 -0.13 -8.26
N ILE A 14 2.96 -0.99 -9.21
CA ILE A 14 3.67 -2.22 -9.55
C ILE A 14 4.07 -2.12 -11.02
N ASN A 15 5.35 -2.33 -11.31
CA ASN A 15 5.85 -2.49 -12.67
C ASN A 15 5.65 -3.94 -13.11
N PRO A 16 4.71 -4.24 -14.00
CA PRO A 16 4.43 -5.62 -14.41
C PRO A 16 5.60 -6.24 -15.17
N GLU A 17 6.50 -5.48 -15.80
CA GLU A 17 7.61 -6.03 -16.57
C GLU A 17 8.74 -6.57 -15.68
N GLU A 18 8.89 -6.00 -14.48
CA GLU A 18 9.86 -6.47 -13.48
C GLU A 18 9.24 -7.48 -12.50
N CYS A 19 7.94 -7.39 -12.21
CA CYS A 19 7.29 -8.30 -11.29
C CYS A 19 7.29 -9.75 -11.80
N LYS A 20 7.89 -10.67 -11.01
CA LYS A 20 7.94 -12.12 -11.30
C LYS A 20 6.80 -12.94 -10.68
N GLY A 21 5.80 -12.29 -10.10
CA GLY A 21 4.59 -12.97 -9.60
C GLY A 21 4.80 -13.90 -8.39
N CYS A 22 5.86 -13.70 -7.59
CA CYS A 22 6.21 -14.57 -6.45
C CYS A 22 5.28 -14.49 -5.22
N ALA A 23 4.26 -13.62 -5.26
CA ALA A 23 3.25 -13.41 -4.21
C ALA A 23 3.73 -12.95 -2.81
N LEU A 24 5.04 -12.82 -2.54
CA LEU A 24 5.54 -12.37 -1.24
C LEU A 24 4.94 -11.04 -0.76
N CYS A 25 4.73 -10.10 -1.69
CA CYS A 25 4.10 -8.81 -1.37
C CYS A 25 2.62 -8.93 -1.01
N VAL A 26 1.92 -9.95 -1.54
CA VAL A 26 0.52 -10.28 -1.23
C VAL A 26 0.43 -10.80 0.20
N ASP A 27 1.29 -11.75 0.55
CA ASP A 27 1.30 -12.41 1.87
C ASP A 27 1.59 -11.43 3.02
N VAL A 28 2.55 -10.52 2.81
CA VAL A 28 2.94 -9.54 3.85
C VAL A 28 1.99 -8.35 3.95
N CYS A 29 1.08 -8.17 3.00
CA CYS A 29 0.20 -7.00 2.97
C CYS A 29 -0.86 -7.07 4.09
N THR A 30 -0.59 -6.41 5.21
CA THR A 30 -1.53 -6.32 6.35
C THR A 30 -2.89 -5.72 6.01
N GLN A 31 -2.97 -4.95 4.91
CA GLN A 31 -4.21 -4.33 4.43
C GLN A 31 -4.92 -5.18 3.38
N LYS A 32 -4.32 -6.31 2.96
CA LYS A 32 -4.84 -7.21 1.92
C LYS A 32 -5.19 -6.51 0.60
N GLY A 33 -4.47 -5.44 0.27
CA GLY A 33 -4.71 -4.61 -0.91
C GLY A 33 -3.97 -5.07 -2.17
N LEU A 34 -3.22 -6.16 -2.12
CA LEU A 34 -2.45 -6.71 -3.24
C LEU A 34 -2.96 -8.11 -3.59
N HIS A 35 -2.96 -8.44 -4.88
CA HIS A 35 -3.29 -9.77 -5.39
C HIS A 35 -2.49 -10.05 -6.68
N LEU A 36 -2.40 -11.30 -7.13
CA LEU A 36 -1.84 -11.60 -8.44
C LEU A 36 -2.88 -11.35 -9.54
N ALA A 37 -2.44 -10.81 -10.67
CA ALA A 37 -3.24 -10.59 -11.84
C ALA A 37 -3.80 -11.90 -12.41
N GLY A 38 -5.00 -11.85 -13.00
CA GLY A 38 -5.54 -12.96 -13.79
C GLY A 38 -4.92 -13.08 -15.20
N TYR A 39 -4.09 -12.12 -15.61
CA TYR A 39 -3.40 -12.09 -16.91
C TYR A 39 -1.90 -12.32 -16.75
N LEU A 40 -1.23 -12.66 -17.86
CA LEU A 40 0.22 -12.78 -17.94
C LEU A 40 0.86 -11.50 -18.48
N ASN A 41 2.02 -11.10 -17.93
CA ASN A 41 2.88 -10.07 -18.50
C ASN A 41 3.69 -10.62 -19.71
N HIS A 42 4.53 -9.78 -20.31
CA HIS A 42 5.37 -10.17 -21.46
C HIS A 42 6.28 -11.37 -21.17
N ASN A 43 6.71 -11.51 -19.91
CA ASN A 43 7.61 -12.56 -19.45
C ASN A 43 6.87 -13.84 -18.99
N GLY A 44 5.55 -13.91 -19.12
CA GLY A 44 4.76 -15.08 -18.74
C GLY A 44 4.50 -15.24 -17.23
N TYR A 45 4.62 -14.18 -16.44
CA TYR A 45 4.27 -14.17 -15.02
C TYR A 45 2.91 -13.53 -14.78
N HIS A 46 2.23 -13.90 -13.70
CA HIS A 46 1.09 -13.17 -13.16
C HIS A 46 1.60 -12.04 -12.25
N PRO A 47 1.72 -10.78 -12.72
CA PRO A 47 2.25 -9.71 -11.89
C PRO A 47 1.29 -9.39 -10.73
N ALA A 48 1.83 -8.82 -9.65
CA ALA A 48 1.00 -8.30 -8.57
C ALA A 48 0.21 -7.05 -9.03
N VAL A 49 -0.97 -6.84 -8.46
CA VAL A 49 -1.88 -5.72 -8.72
C VAL A 49 -2.34 -5.12 -7.40
N TYR A 50 -2.31 -3.79 -7.30
CA TYR A 50 -2.85 -3.05 -6.16
C TYR A 50 -4.33 -2.74 -6.39
N GLN A 51 -5.16 -2.96 -5.36
CA GLN A 51 -6.62 -2.76 -5.41
C GLN A 51 -7.03 -1.27 -5.47
N GLY A 52 -6.08 -0.35 -5.36
CA GLY A 52 -6.32 1.10 -5.48
C GLY A 52 -6.72 1.79 -4.18
N HIS A 53 -7.04 1.05 -3.12
CA HIS A 53 -7.46 1.60 -1.83
C HIS A 53 -6.97 0.77 -0.64
N GLY A 54 -7.06 1.33 0.56
CA GLY A 54 -6.73 0.69 1.83
C GLY A 54 -5.24 0.73 2.21
N CYS A 55 -4.37 1.29 1.37
CA CYS A 55 -2.93 1.32 1.66
C CYS A 55 -2.59 2.31 2.79
N ASN A 56 -1.86 1.79 3.78
CA ASN A 56 -1.38 2.57 4.92
C ASN A 56 0.05 3.12 4.72
N GLY A 57 0.69 2.84 3.58
CA GLY A 57 2.06 3.26 3.28
C GLY A 57 3.14 2.61 4.16
N CYS A 58 2.93 1.41 4.70
CA CYS A 58 3.92 0.76 5.56
C CYS A 58 5.25 0.44 4.85
N GLY A 59 5.20 0.03 3.58
CA GLY A 59 6.39 -0.31 2.79
C GLY A 59 6.82 -1.77 2.86
N LEU A 60 6.11 -2.64 3.60
CA LEU A 60 6.49 -4.05 3.72
C LEU A 60 6.56 -4.78 2.37
N CYS A 61 5.61 -4.48 1.46
CA CYS A 61 5.63 -5.03 0.11
C CYS A 61 6.89 -4.67 -0.68
N PHE A 62 7.44 -3.47 -0.48
CA PHE A 62 8.69 -3.04 -1.09
C PHE A 62 9.87 -3.81 -0.52
N TYR A 63 9.99 -3.89 0.81
CA TYR A 63 11.14 -4.53 1.47
C TYR A 63 11.20 -6.05 1.26
N VAL A 64 10.07 -6.72 1.08
CA VAL A 64 10.05 -8.17 0.82
C VAL A 64 10.23 -8.51 -0.66
N CYS A 65 10.12 -7.54 -1.56
CA CYS A 65 10.19 -7.81 -2.99
C CYS A 65 11.64 -8.15 -3.39
N PRO A 66 11.89 -9.30 -4.05
CA PRO A 66 13.22 -9.63 -4.55
C PRO A 66 13.60 -8.79 -5.79
N GLU A 67 12.63 -8.12 -6.41
CA GLU A 67 12.79 -7.33 -7.63
C GLU A 67 12.76 -5.82 -7.29
N PRO A 68 13.91 -5.12 -7.24
CA PRO A 68 14.00 -3.77 -6.70
C PRO A 68 13.23 -2.71 -7.50
N GLY A 69 12.95 -2.91 -8.79
CA GLY A 69 12.15 -1.98 -9.61
C GLY A 69 10.69 -2.43 -9.82
N ALA A 70 10.27 -3.55 -9.23
CA ALA A 70 8.90 -4.05 -9.40
C ALA A 70 7.86 -3.28 -8.58
N ILE A 71 8.22 -2.68 -7.43
CA ILE A 71 7.27 -2.05 -6.51
C ILE A 71 7.75 -0.66 -6.12
N VAL A 72 6.84 0.31 -6.16
CA VAL A 72 7.06 1.66 -5.60
C VAL A 72 5.95 1.95 -4.59
N VAL A 73 6.32 2.43 -3.40
CA VAL A 73 5.38 2.78 -2.34
C VAL A 73 5.41 4.29 -2.12
N TYR A 74 4.26 4.94 -2.29
CA TYR A 74 4.08 6.36 -2.04
C TYR A 74 3.42 6.53 -0.68
N LYS A 75 4.06 7.25 0.25
CA LYS A 75 3.43 7.66 1.50
C LYS A 75 2.86 9.06 1.33
N ARG A 76 1.61 9.26 1.74
CA ARG A 76 1.07 10.62 1.86
C ARG A 76 1.80 11.33 2.99
N ALA A 77 2.26 12.55 2.72
CA ALA A 77 2.75 13.42 3.77
C ALA A 77 1.68 13.52 4.86
N ALA A 78 2.07 13.28 6.11
CA ALA A 78 1.15 13.42 7.22
C ALA A 78 0.66 14.88 7.24
N ASN A 79 -0.66 15.09 7.15
CA ASN A 79 -1.21 16.39 7.52
C ASN A 79 -0.87 16.58 9.01
N PRO A 80 -0.09 17.59 9.41
CA PRO A 80 0.21 17.80 10.81
C PRO A 80 -1.13 17.97 11.53
N ARG A 81 -1.46 17.01 12.40
CA ARG A 81 -2.61 17.16 13.29
C ARG A 81 -2.40 18.49 14.03
N PRO A 82 -3.39 19.38 14.11
CA PRO A 82 -3.27 20.55 14.97
C PRO A 82 -2.90 20.02 16.37
N LYS A 83 -1.78 20.51 16.90
CA LYS A 83 -1.33 20.15 18.25
C LYS A 83 -2.53 20.35 19.17
N ALA A 84 -2.85 19.34 20.00
CA ALA A 84 -3.93 19.43 20.96
C ALA A 84 -3.76 20.74 21.74
N VAL A 85 -4.65 21.70 21.50
CA VAL A 85 -4.71 22.93 22.30
C VAL A 85 -5.14 22.47 23.69
N PRO A 86 -4.41 22.82 24.77
CA PRO A 86 -4.83 22.45 26.11
C PRO A 86 -6.24 23.00 26.33
N VAL A 87 -7.20 22.11 26.57
CA VAL A 87 -8.55 22.49 26.95
C VAL A 87 -8.44 23.13 28.34
N PRO A 88 -8.84 24.39 28.53
CA PRO A 88 -8.80 25.00 29.85
C PRO A 88 -9.74 24.23 30.78
N THR A 89 -9.20 23.74 31.89
CA THR A 89 -9.98 23.11 32.96
C THR A 89 -10.90 24.17 33.60
N PRO A 90 -12.21 23.92 33.75
CA PRO A 90 -13.06 24.82 34.52
C PRO A 90 -12.61 24.86 35.99
N ALA A 91 -12.65 26.06 36.56
CA ALA A 91 -12.24 26.39 37.93
C ALA A 91 -13.18 25.82 39.01
#